data_AF-A0A1G3BYM6-F1
#
_entry.id   AF-A0A1G3BYM6-F1
#
_cell.length_a   1.000
_cell.length_b   1.000
_cell.length_c   1.000
_cell.angle_alpha   90.00
_cell.angle_beta   90.00
_cell.angle_gamma   90.00
#
_symmetry.space_group_name_H-M   'P 1'
#
loop_
_entity.id
_entity.type
_entity.pdbx_description
1 polymer ?
#
loop_
_entity_poly.entity_id
_entity_poly.type
_entity_poly.pdbx_seq_one_letter_code
_entity_poly.pdbx_strand_id
1 'polypeptide(L)'
;EELRQRLIYSIIAIILCFFLCWFFKVQILDMAKKPHKFAMGKIGLSTELQVLSYQEGFYAYMKLCFISSVFLAYPFIIYQIWRFVSVGLYKKERRYIMLFLPISYLAFVIGGLFGYFLLIPFGLQFLIGILGPGIQPIITMQQYVSFVFMLTVALGLVFQLPLVMLLLSKIQLITPDKFIKWRKYAILVIFIIAAIVTPPDPFTQTMTAGPMIILYELGILVARPTKKGFMFLGTIVGSGIIVLFATYFYLTHRGGEINLLNAHGDVQFLYPGATEWSKLSMRTSFHKGIGLKTGGEGKTLLSTKKGVDIGIDINTEVQFVDSSKIQLKHGQIIISVNESDPLFEIDTPNGRIRTSKGTLNIQAGELVTIVTAVKGDATLLLEGEEKKLLEGRQHKMTIGGEPVDIGYIINWSEGILTKPDVKK
;
A
#
# COMPACT_ATOMS: atom_id res chain seq x y z
N GLU A 1 -39.16 29.34 0.21
CA GLU A 1 -38.45 30.31 -0.64
C GLU A 1 -37.01 30.61 -0.20
N GLU A 2 -36.76 30.99 1.05
CA GLU A 2 -35.40 31.32 1.50
C GLU A 2 -34.38 30.19 1.35
N LEU A 3 -34.75 28.94 1.66
CA LEU A 3 -33.86 27.78 1.48
C LEU A 3 -33.40 27.64 0.03
N ARG A 4 -34.35 27.80 -0.91
CA ARG A 4 -34.10 27.67 -2.35
C ARG A 4 -33.10 28.71 -2.82
N GLN A 5 -33.30 29.98 -2.47
CA GLN A 5 -32.39 31.07 -2.85
C GLN A 5 -30.98 30.86 -2.32
N ARG A 6 -30.84 30.46 -1.05
CA ARG A 6 -29.52 30.23 -0.43
C ARG A 6 -28.80 29.03 -1.02
N LEU A 7 -29.54 27.98 -1.33
CA LEU A 7 -29.01 26.80 -2.02
C LEU A 7 -28.53 27.16 -3.43
N ILE A 8 -29.28 27.98 -4.18
CA ILE A 8 -28.85 28.52 -5.48
C ILE A 8 -27.56 29.33 -5.33
N TYR A 9 -27.46 30.22 -4.36
CA TYR A 9 -26.23 30.99 -4.12
C TYR A 9 -25.03 30.10 -3.80
N SER A 10 -25.21 29.06 -2.97
CA SER A 10 -24.15 28.09 -2.67
C SER A 10 -23.71 27.32 -3.92
N ILE A 11 -24.65 26.91 -4.77
CA ILE A 11 -24.34 26.22 -6.04
C ILE A 11 -23.57 27.15 -6.99
N ILE A 12 -24.00 28.40 -7.15
CA ILE A 12 -23.30 29.39 -7.98
C ILE A 12 -21.86 29.58 -7.48
N ALA A 13 -21.66 29.69 -6.17
CA ALA A 13 -20.32 29.80 -5.58
C ALA A 13 -19.44 28.58 -5.88
N ILE A 14 -19.98 27.36 -5.77
CA ILE A 14 -19.27 26.13 -6.13
C ILE A 14 -18.89 26.14 -7.62
N ILE A 15 -19.81 26.50 -8.51
CA ILE A 15 -19.56 26.54 -9.96
C ILE A 15 -18.47 27.56 -10.31
N LEU A 16 -18.50 28.77 -9.72
CA LEU A 16 -17.46 29.78 -9.93
C LEU A 16 -16.10 29.28 -9.44
N CYS A 17 -16.05 28.68 -8.26
CA CYS A 17 -14.83 28.08 -7.72
C CYS A 17 -14.36 26.89 -8.56
N PHE A 18 -15.27 26.13 -9.17
CA PHE A 18 -14.95 25.00 -10.03
C PHE A 18 -14.19 25.44 -11.28
N PHE A 19 -14.67 26.48 -11.96
CA PHE A 19 -13.96 27.04 -13.10
C PHE A 19 -12.58 27.59 -12.71
N LEU A 20 -12.46 28.22 -11.53
CA LEU A 20 -11.17 28.64 -11.00
C LEU A 20 -10.24 27.44 -10.77
N CYS A 21 -10.71 26.38 -10.10
CA CYS A 21 -9.93 25.17 -9.85
C CYS A 21 -9.54 24.44 -11.15
N TRP A 22 -10.35 24.52 -12.20
CA TRP A 22 -10.06 23.90 -13.50
C TRP A 22 -8.79 24.46 -14.14
N PHE A 23 -8.53 25.76 -14.00
CA PHE A 23 -7.28 26.37 -14.48
C PHE A 23 -6.04 25.83 -13.74
N PHE A 24 -6.19 25.47 -12.46
CA PHE A 24 -5.10 24.97 -11.61
C PHE A 24 -5.14 23.44 -11.41
N LYS A 25 -5.80 22.70 -12.29
CA LYS A 25 -6.06 21.26 -12.11
C LYS A 25 -4.79 20.41 -11.95
N VAL A 26 -3.69 20.80 -12.61
CA VAL A 26 -2.40 20.07 -12.54
C VAL A 26 -1.78 20.26 -11.16
N GLN A 27 -1.73 21.49 -10.66
CA GLN A 27 -1.20 21.79 -9.33
C GLN A 27 -2.02 21.12 -8.22
N ILE A 28 -3.35 21.09 -8.37
CA ILE A 28 -4.25 20.41 -7.44
C ILE A 28 -3.98 18.90 -7.46
N LEU A 29 -3.77 18.31 -8.64
CA LEU A 29 -3.44 16.89 -8.77
C LEU A 29 -2.10 16.55 -8.14
N ASP A 30 -1.08 17.38 -8.34
CA ASP A 30 0.23 17.17 -7.74
C ASP A 30 0.16 17.23 -6.21
N MET A 31 -0.65 18.14 -5.67
CA MET A 31 -0.96 18.15 -4.24
C MET A 31 -1.65 16.84 -3.85
N ALA A 32 -2.74 16.48 -4.51
CA ALA A 32 -3.50 15.27 -4.21
C ALA A 32 -2.66 13.99 -4.29
N LYS A 33 -1.63 13.93 -5.14
CA LYS A 33 -0.72 12.78 -5.28
C LYS A 33 0.33 12.66 -4.15
N LYS A 34 0.62 13.72 -3.38
CA LYS A 34 1.69 13.68 -2.36
C LYS A 34 1.52 12.55 -1.33
N PRO A 35 0.34 12.29 -0.74
CA PRO A 35 0.17 11.21 0.23
C PRO A 35 0.38 9.83 -0.41
N HIS A 36 -0.03 9.66 -1.66
CA HIS A 36 0.25 8.45 -2.45
C HIS A 36 1.75 8.26 -2.68
N LYS A 37 2.46 9.31 -3.14
CA LYS A 37 3.93 9.24 -3.34
C LYS A 37 4.65 8.89 -2.03
N PHE A 38 4.22 9.45 -0.91
CA PHE A 38 4.76 9.13 0.41
C PHE A 38 4.50 7.68 0.82
N ALA A 39 3.28 7.16 0.60
CA ALA A 39 2.93 5.78 0.89
C ALA A 39 3.69 4.78 0.01
N MET A 40 3.75 5.01 -1.30
CA MET A 40 4.46 4.14 -2.26
C MET A 40 5.97 4.17 -2.06
N GLY A 41 6.55 5.35 -1.83
CA GLY A 41 7.99 5.51 -1.62
C GLY A 41 8.50 4.78 -0.39
N LYS A 42 7.72 4.74 0.70
CA LYS A 42 8.05 3.94 1.89
C LYS A 42 8.10 2.42 1.63
N ILE A 43 7.38 1.95 0.62
CA ILE A 43 7.24 0.52 0.29
C ILE A 43 8.16 0.14 -0.90
N GLY A 44 8.77 1.13 -1.57
CA GLY A 44 9.63 0.90 -2.74
C GLY A 44 8.86 0.58 -4.02
N LEU A 45 7.59 1.00 -4.12
CA LEU A 45 6.74 0.81 -5.29
C LEU A 45 6.73 2.04 -6.21
N SER A 46 6.26 1.86 -7.45
CA SER A 46 6.06 2.93 -8.43
C SER A 46 5.19 4.05 -7.86
N THR A 47 5.67 5.29 -7.95
CA THR A 47 4.98 6.46 -7.38
C THR A 47 4.03 7.16 -8.36
N GLU A 48 3.92 6.61 -9.58
CA GLU A 48 3.11 7.15 -10.65
C GLU A 48 1.72 6.49 -10.68
N LEU A 49 0.69 7.31 -10.94
CA LEU A 49 -0.67 6.82 -11.13
C LEU A 49 -0.85 6.45 -12.59
N GLN A 50 -1.35 5.24 -12.84
CA GLN A 50 -1.65 4.79 -14.20
C GLN A 50 -3.06 5.24 -14.63
N VAL A 51 -3.27 5.32 -15.94
CA VAL A 51 -4.57 5.64 -16.54
C VAL A 51 -4.86 4.54 -17.55
N LEU A 52 -5.97 3.81 -17.37
CA LEU A 52 -6.29 2.67 -18.24
C LEU A 52 -7.04 3.11 -19.50
N SER A 53 -7.80 4.20 -19.41
CA SER A 53 -8.55 4.76 -20.52
C SER A 53 -8.43 6.29 -20.58
N TYR A 54 -8.49 6.86 -21.78
CA TYR A 54 -8.38 8.32 -21.96
C TYR A 54 -9.50 9.09 -21.24
N GLN A 55 -10.68 8.46 -21.07
CA GLN A 55 -11.83 9.06 -20.38
C GLN A 55 -11.62 9.13 -18.86
N GLU A 56 -10.92 8.15 -18.25
CA GLU A 56 -10.66 8.12 -16.81
C GLU A 56 -9.94 9.37 -16.32
N GLY A 57 -8.91 9.81 -17.06
CA GLY A 57 -8.15 11.02 -16.73
C GLY A 57 -9.03 12.26 -16.68
N PHE A 58 -9.92 12.42 -17.66
CA PHE A 58 -10.87 13.53 -17.70
C PHE A 58 -11.84 13.50 -16.50
N TYR A 59 -12.46 12.35 -16.22
CA TYR A 59 -13.36 12.21 -15.08
C TYR A 59 -12.65 12.43 -13.74
N ALA A 60 -11.40 11.98 -13.61
CA ALA A 60 -10.60 12.21 -12.42
C ALA A 60 -10.34 13.72 -12.21
N TYR A 61 -9.95 14.47 -13.24
CA TYR A 61 -9.79 15.92 -13.13
C TYR A 61 -11.10 16.63 -12.77
N MET A 62 -12.23 16.24 -13.38
CA MET A 62 -13.56 16.78 -13.05
C MET A 62 -13.88 16.57 -11.55
N LYS A 63 -13.74 15.36 -11.04
CA LYS A 63 -13.99 15.05 -9.61
C LYS A 63 -13.05 15.84 -8.69
N LEU A 64 -11.78 15.93 -9.07
CA LEU A 64 -10.77 16.62 -8.29
C LEU A 64 -11.04 18.13 -8.22
N CYS A 65 -11.35 18.78 -9.34
CA CYS A 65 -11.71 20.19 -9.35
C CYS A 65 -13.00 20.46 -8.59
N PHE A 66 -13.98 19.54 -8.68
CA PHE A 66 -15.22 19.63 -7.93
C PHE A 66 -14.98 19.61 -6.42
N ILE A 67 -14.19 18.67 -5.89
CA ILE A 67 -13.90 18.68 -4.45
C ILE A 67 -13.13 19.92 -4.01
N SER A 68 -12.09 20.32 -4.76
CA SER A 68 -11.33 21.53 -4.42
C SER A 68 -12.21 22.77 -4.44
N SER A 69 -13.18 22.85 -5.36
CA SER A 69 -14.14 23.95 -5.40
C SER A 69 -15.08 23.96 -4.21
N VAL A 70 -15.53 22.80 -3.71
CA VAL A 70 -16.34 22.70 -2.50
C VAL A 70 -15.54 23.15 -1.28
N PHE A 71 -14.25 22.78 -1.19
CA PHE A 71 -13.37 23.24 -0.13
C PHE A 71 -13.14 24.75 -0.17
N LEU A 72 -12.90 25.31 -1.36
CA LEU A 72 -12.70 26.74 -1.56
C LEU A 72 -13.98 27.55 -1.27
N ALA A 73 -15.13 27.05 -1.72
CA ALA A 73 -16.44 27.68 -1.53
C ALA A 73 -17.02 27.45 -0.11
N TYR A 74 -16.42 26.56 0.69
CA TYR A 74 -16.94 26.17 2.00
C TYR A 74 -17.25 27.33 2.96
N PRO A 75 -16.41 28.38 3.12
CA PRO A 75 -16.74 29.54 3.96
C PRO A 75 -18.06 30.20 3.57
N PHE A 76 -18.36 30.26 2.28
CA PHE A 76 -19.59 30.83 1.77
C PHE A 76 -20.78 29.88 1.96
N ILE A 77 -20.59 28.58 1.67
CA ILE A 77 -21.62 27.56 1.86
C ILE A 77 -22.07 27.52 3.32
N ILE A 78 -21.11 27.47 4.26
CA ILE A 78 -21.41 27.37 5.69
C ILE A 78 -22.07 28.65 6.21
N TYR A 79 -21.67 29.83 5.70
CA TYR A 79 -22.35 31.10 5.98
C TYR A 79 -23.83 31.06 5.55
N GLN A 80 -24.12 30.55 4.34
CA GLN A 80 -25.49 30.47 3.85
C GLN A 80 -26.35 29.48 4.64
N ILE A 81 -25.79 28.31 4.98
CA ILE A 81 -26.44 27.30 5.82
C ILE A 81 -26.76 27.88 7.20
N TRP A 82 -25.77 28.46 7.89
CA TRP A 82 -25.97 29.03 9.22
C TRP A 82 -26.93 30.20 9.23
N ARG A 83 -26.89 31.05 8.20
CA ARG A 83 -27.85 32.14 8.05
C ARG A 83 -29.27 31.58 7.82
N PHE A 84 -29.44 30.41 7.19
CA PHE A 84 -30.76 29.80 6.97
C PHE A 84 -31.31 29.31 8.29
N VAL A 85 -30.49 28.54 9.00
CA VAL A 85 -30.77 28.07 10.36
C VAL A 85 -31.13 29.26 11.27
N SER A 86 -30.44 30.40 11.14
CA SER A 86 -30.70 31.60 11.95
C SER A 86 -32.11 32.17 11.86
N VAL A 87 -32.84 31.90 10.78
CA VAL A 87 -34.23 32.38 10.61
C VAL A 87 -35.21 31.57 11.45
N GLY A 88 -34.89 30.30 11.73
CA GLY A 88 -35.68 29.43 12.61
C GLY A 88 -35.33 29.57 14.10
N LEU A 89 -34.31 30.34 14.48
CA LEU A 89 -33.85 30.47 15.86
C LEU A 89 -34.37 31.76 16.53
N TYR A 90 -34.54 31.72 17.84
CA TYR A 90 -34.95 32.88 18.62
C TYR A 90 -33.89 34.00 18.60
N LYS A 91 -34.32 35.26 18.75
CA LYS A 91 -33.42 36.46 18.70
C LYS A 91 -32.22 36.35 19.65
N LYS A 92 -32.39 35.74 20.83
CA LYS A 92 -31.32 35.52 21.82
C LYS A 92 -30.31 34.44 21.39
N GLU A 93 -30.73 33.47 20.59
CA GLU A 93 -29.90 32.35 20.14
C GLU A 93 -29.08 32.67 18.89
N ARG A 94 -29.52 33.66 18.12
CA ARG A 94 -28.85 34.13 16.90
C ARG A 94 -27.39 34.57 17.14
N ARG A 95 -27.04 35.00 18.35
CA ARG A 95 -25.66 35.35 18.74
C ARG A 95 -24.71 34.14 18.71
N TYR A 96 -25.19 32.93 19.00
CA TYR A 96 -24.35 31.72 18.96
C TYR A 96 -23.94 31.34 17.53
N ILE A 97 -24.74 31.70 16.53
CA ILE A 97 -24.46 31.40 15.13
C ILE A 97 -23.21 32.13 14.63
N MET A 98 -23.01 33.39 15.06
CA MET A 98 -21.80 34.14 14.73
C MET A 98 -20.54 33.48 15.31
N LEU A 99 -20.65 32.80 16.46
CA LEU A 99 -19.55 32.04 17.06
C LEU A 99 -19.34 30.68 16.38
N PHE A 100 -20.41 30.01 15.93
CA PHE A 100 -20.31 28.71 15.28
C PHE A 100 -19.72 28.77 13.87
N LEU A 101 -19.90 29.87 13.15
CA LEU A 101 -19.39 30.01 11.79
C LEU A 101 -17.87 29.78 11.66
N PRO A 102 -16.99 30.50 12.40
CA PRO A 102 -15.55 30.26 12.34
C PRO A 102 -15.16 28.87 12.87
N ILE A 103 -15.86 28.34 13.88
CA ILE A 103 -15.59 26.99 14.43
C ILE A 103 -15.95 25.91 13.42
N SER A 104 -17.09 26.03 12.71
CA SER A 104 -17.48 25.14 11.62
C SER A 104 -16.48 25.16 10.48
N TYR A 105 -16.02 26.35 10.07
CA TYR A 105 -14.98 26.47 9.05
C TYR A 105 -13.72 25.72 9.47
N LEU A 106 -13.22 25.98 10.68
CA LEU A 106 -12.02 25.34 11.19
C LEU A 106 -12.19 23.81 11.31
N ALA A 107 -13.34 23.34 11.80
CA ALA A 107 -13.64 21.92 11.91
C ALA A 107 -13.62 21.22 10.55
N PHE A 108 -14.17 21.85 9.51
CA PHE A 108 -14.16 21.29 8.15
C PHE A 108 -12.74 21.19 7.59
N VAL A 109 -11.94 22.25 7.76
CA VAL A 109 -10.54 22.27 7.33
C VAL A 109 -9.75 21.18 8.08
N ILE A 110 -9.89 21.10 9.40
CA ILE A 110 -9.24 20.05 10.20
C ILE A 110 -9.67 18.66 9.74
N GLY A 111 -10.96 18.44 9.46
CA GLY A 111 -11.47 17.16 8.97
C GLY A 111 -10.88 16.76 7.62
N GLY A 112 -10.80 17.70 6.67
CA GLY A 112 -10.15 17.48 5.38
C GLY A 112 -8.65 17.20 5.51
N LEU A 113 -7.95 17.97 6.35
CA LEU A 113 -6.52 17.76 6.62
C LEU A 113 -6.26 16.41 7.29
N PHE A 114 -7.11 16.01 8.24
CA PHE A 114 -7.03 14.72 8.90
C PHE A 114 -7.18 13.56 7.91
N GLY A 115 -8.14 13.66 6.98
CA GLY A 115 -8.28 12.69 5.91
C GLY A 115 -7.05 12.61 5.01
N TYR A 116 -6.58 13.78 4.56
CA TYR A 116 -5.48 13.90 3.61
C TYR A 116 -4.13 13.43 4.18
N PHE A 117 -3.78 13.85 5.40
CA PHE A 117 -2.48 13.56 6.01
C PHE A 117 -2.45 12.25 6.80
N LEU A 118 -3.58 11.81 7.36
CA LEU A 118 -3.62 10.60 8.18
C LEU A 118 -4.29 9.45 7.40
N LEU A 119 -5.59 9.52 7.13
CA LEU A 119 -6.30 8.32 6.66
C LEU A 119 -5.86 7.83 5.28
N ILE A 120 -5.58 8.72 4.32
CA ILE A 120 -5.14 8.31 2.98
C ILE A 120 -3.81 7.52 3.02
N PRO A 121 -2.70 8.06 3.56
CA PRO A 121 -1.44 7.33 3.54
C PRO A 121 -1.47 6.05 4.39
N PHE A 122 -2.12 6.07 5.56
CA PHE A 122 -2.26 4.87 6.39
C PHE A 122 -3.13 3.80 5.74
N GLY A 123 -4.25 4.19 5.12
CA GLY A 123 -5.14 3.28 4.40
C GLY A 123 -4.44 2.60 3.22
N LEU A 124 -3.67 3.36 2.43
CA LEU A 124 -2.88 2.80 1.33
C LEU A 124 -1.80 1.84 1.82
N GLN A 125 -1.01 2.23 2.83
CA GLN A 125 0.04 1.37 3.38
C GLN A 125 -0.51 0.05 3.91
N PHE A 126 -1.67 0.09 4.56
CA PHE A 126 -2.35 -1.09 5.02
C PHE A 126 -2.79 -1.99 3.86
N LEU A 127 -3.50 -1.42 2.88
CA LEU A 127 -4.05 -2.19 1.77
C LEU A 127 -2.94 -2.91 1.00
N ILE A 128 -1.82 -2.21 0.74
CA ILE A 128 -0.63 -2.76 0.08
C ILE A 128 0.08 -3.78 0.98
N GLY A 129 0.16 -3.51 2.30
CA GLY A 129 0.79 -4.42 3.26
C GLY A 129 0.13 -5.80 3.31
N ILE A 130 -1.17 -5.90 3.01
CA ILE A 130 -1.89 -7.19 2.94
C ILE A 130 -1.49 -8.01 1.71
N LEU A 131 -1.19 -7.38 0.57
CA LEU A 131 -0.92 -8.09 -0.69
C LEU A 131 0.27 -9.07 -0.58
N GLY A 132 1.17 -8.85 0.38
CA GLY A 132 2.33 -9.72 0.59
C GLY A 132 3.44 -9.50 -0.44
N PRO A 133 4.58 -10.19 -0.28
CA PRO A 133 5.70 -10.09 -1.21
C PRO A 133 5.34 -10.67 -2.59
N GLY A 134 5.76 -9.98 -3.67
CA GLY A 134 5.64 -10.46 -5.05
C GLY A 134 4.43 -9.95 -5.84
N ILE A 135 3.49 -9.23 -5.20
CA ILE A 135 2.35 -8.61 -5.90
C ILE A 135 2.57 -7.09 -5.95
N GLN A 136 2.70 -6.54 -7.17
CA GLN A 136 2.80 -5.09 -7.38
C GLN A 136 1.41 -4.51 -7.72
N PRO A 137 0.77 -3.76 -6.81
CA PRO A 137 -0.52 -3.15 -7.12
C PRO A 137 -0.36 -2.00 -8.11
N ILE A 138 -1.14 -2.03 -9.18
CA ILE A 138 -1.29 -0.90 -10.10
C ILE A 138 -2.47 -0.05 -9.62
N ILE A 139 -2.19 1.16 -9.14
CA ILE A 139 -3.24 2.09 -8.69
C ILE A 139 -3.56 3.07 -9.82
N THR A 140 -4.82 3.07 -10.25
CA THR A 140 -5.27 3.98 -11.30
C THR A 140 -5.61 5.36 -10.75
N MET A 141 -5.45 6.38 -11.59
CA MET A 141 -5.76 7.77 -11.24
C MET A 141 -7.23 7.93 -10.82
N GLN A 142 -8.16 7.28 -11.53
CA GLN A 142 -9.59 7.38 -11.24
C GLN A 142 -9.94 6.79 -9.87
N GLN A 143 -9.41 5.61 -9.54
CA GLN A 143 -9.64 4.96 -8.25
C GLN A 143 -9.06 5.80 -7.11
N TYR A 144 -7.82 6.26 -7.27
CA TYR A 144 -7.17 7.09 -6.27
C TYR A 144 -7.92 8.39 -6.02
N VAL A 145 -8.26 9.15 -7.08
CA VAL A 145 -8.99 10.41 -6.94
C VAL A 145 -10.40 10.18 -6.37
N SER A 146 -11.07 9.08 -6.72
CA SER A 146 -12.38 8.76 -6.14
C SER A 146 -12.28 8.42 -4.65
N PHE A 147 -11.24 7.70 -4.24
CA PHE A 147 -10.95 7.45 -2.83
C PHE A 147 -10.66 8.74 -2.06
N VAL A 148 -9.76 9.59 -2.57
CA VAL A 148 -9.46 10.90 -1.98
C VAL A 148 -10.72 11.76 -1.89
N PHE A 149 -11.52 11.79 -2.97
CA PHE A 149 -12.77 12.53 -3.03
C PHE A 149 -13.71 12.14 -1.90
N MET A 150 -14.01 10.84 -1.84
CA MET A 150 -15.02 10.31 -0.96
C MET A 150 -14.64 10.47 0.51
N LEU A 151 -13.38 10.17 0.83
CA LEU A 151 -12.84 10.26 2.17
C LEU A 151 -12.77 11.71 2.66
N THR A 152 -12.32 12.62 1.80
CA THR A 152 -12.14 14.03 2.16
C THR A 152 -13.50 14.73 2.36
N VAL A 153 -14.49 14.46 1.49
CA VAL A 153 -15.85 14.99 1.66
C VAL A 153 -16.50 14.41 2.93
N ALA A 154 -16.42 13.09 3.10
CA ALA A 154 -17.04 12.43 4.25
C ALA A 154 -16.50 12.96 5.57
N LEU A 155 -15.18 13.02 5.73
CA LEU A 155 -14.58 13.53 6.96
C LEU A 155 -14.86 15.02 7.17
N GLY A 156 -14.78 15.85 6.12
CA GLY A 156 -15.12 17.27 6.24
C GLY A 156 -16.54 17.46 6.80
N LEU A 157 -17.50 16.68 6.33
CA LEU A 157 -18.90 16.71 6.81
C LEU A 157 -19.04 16.11 8.21
N VAL A 158 -18.39 14.99 8.51
CA VAL A 158 -18.45 14.34 9.83
C VAL A 158 -17.86 15.24 10.91
N PHE A 159 -16.81 16.01 10.63
CA PHE A 159 -16.25 16.96 11.58
C PHE A 159 -17.24 18.10 11.95
N GLN A 160 -18.33 18.28 11.21
CA GLN A 160 -19.43 19.17 11.62
C GLN A 160 -20.38 18.55 12.64
N LEU A 161 -20.37 17.22 12.83
CA LEU A 161 -21.28 16.52 13.75
C LEU A 161 -21.28 17.11 15.17
N PRO A 162 -20.14 17.40 15.82
CA PRO A 162 -20.15 17.96 17.17
C PRO A 162 -20.88 19.31 17.25
N LEU A 163 -20.69 20.17 16.25
CA LEU A 163 -21.36 21.47 16.17
C LEU A 163 -22.87 21.32 15.95
N VAL A 164 -23.26 20.42 15.05
CA VAL A 164 -24.68 20.14 14.78
C VAL A 164 -25.36 19.58 16.02
N MET A 165 -24.74 18.63 16.71
CA MET A 165 -25.27 18.05 17.96
C MET A 165 -25.40 19.11 19.06
N LEU A 166 -24.40 19.97 19.22
CA LEU A 166 -24.46 21.07 20.19
C LEU A 166 -25.60 22.04 19.87
N LEU A 167 -25.76 22.42 18.60
CA LEU A 167 -26.86 23.29 18.19
C LEU A 167 -28.21 22.65 18.53
N LEU A 168 -28.43 21.39 18.12
CA LEU A 168 -29.67 20.65 18.37
C LEU A 168 -29.98 20.53 19.87
N SER A 169 -28.95 20.40 20.70
CA SER A 169 -29.10 20.39 22.15
C SER A 169 -29.40 21.77 22.73
N LYS A 170 -28.83 22.83 22.18
CA LYS A 170 -29.06 24.21 22.67
C LYS A 170 -30.46 24.71 22.36
N ILE A 171 -30.99 24.40 21.17
CA ILE A 171 -32.38 24.71 20.79
C ILE A 171 -33.39 23.72 21.40
N GLN A 172 -32.93 22.81 22.27
CA GLN A 172 -33.74 21.79 22.98
C GLN A 172 -34.52 20.82 22.08
N LEU A 173 -34.14 20.70 20.79
CA LEU A 173 -34.77 19.75 19.86
C LEU A 173 -34.41 18.30 20.21
N ILE A 174 -33.15 18.07 20.60
CA ILE A 174 -32.66 16.76 21.08
C ILE A 174 -31.90 16.96 22.39
N THR A 175 -32.30 16.27 23.45
CA THR A 175 -31.56 16.31 24.72
C THR A 175 -30.28 15.48 24.65
N PRO A 176 -29.22 15.84 25.40
CA PRO A 176 -27.99 15.04 25.50
C PRO A 176 -28.25 13.57 25.88
N ASP A 177 -29.27 13.32 26.71
CA ASP A 177 -29.66 11.98 27.13
C ASP A 177 -30.22 11.13 25.98
N LYS A 178 -30.89 11.77 24.99
CA LYS A 178 -31.31 11.08 23.76
C LYS A 178 -30.11 10.67 22.91
N PHE A 179 -29.10 11.53 22.74
CA PHE A 179 -27.87 11.17 22.03
C PHE A 179 -27.14 10.00 22.72
N ILE A 180 -27.16 9.96 24.06
CA ILE A 180 -26.60 8.85 24.83
C ILE A 180 -27.40 7.56 24.59
N LYS A 181 -28.72 7.62 24.67
CA LYS A 181 -29.59 6.44 24.43
C LYS A 181 -29.43 5.89 23.01
N TRP A 182 -29.13 6.74 22.03
CA TRP A 182 -29.00 6.37 20.62
C TRP A 182 -27.58 6.00 20.18
N ARG A 183 -26.60 5.93 21.10
CA ARG A 183 -25.20 5.56 20.79
C ARG A 183 -25.06 4.34 19.88
N LYS A 184 -25.77 3.25 20.18
CA LYS A 184 -25.72 2.01 19.38
C LYS A 184 -26.17 2.21 17.93
N TYR A 185 -27.17 3.07 17.70
CA TYR A 185 -27.66 3.38 16.35
C TYR A 185 -26.70 4.32 15.63
N ALA A 186 -26.12 5.30 16.34
CA ALA A 186 -25.11 6.20 15.78
C ALA A 186 -23.87 5.42 15.32
N ILE A 187 -23.38 4.48 16.12
CA ILE A 187 -22.25 3.60 15.76
C ILE A 187 -22.59 2.79 14.50
N LEU A 188 -23.78 2.18 14.42
CA LEU A 188 -24.20 1.44 13.22
C LEU A 188 -24.22 2.33 11.97
N VAL A 189 -24.81 3.53 12.05
CA VAL A 189 -24.85 4.49 10.93
C VAL A 189 -23.44 4.93 10.54
N ILE A 190 -22.56 5.14 11.50
CA ILE A 190 -21.16 5.49 11.24
C ILE A 190 -20.45 4.38 10.47
N PHE A 191 -20.63 3.11 10.83
CA PHE A 191 -20.06 1.99 10.10
C PHE A 191 -20.63 1.84 8.68
N ILE A 192 -21.92 2.15 8.48
CA ILE A 192 -22.54 2.19 7.15
C ILE A 192 -21.93 3.31 6.30
N ILE A 193 -21.79 4.51 6.85
CA ILE A 193 -21.14 5.63 6.14
C ILE A 193 -19.68 5.29 5.82
N ALA A 194 -18.95 4.71 6.78
CA ALA A 194 -17.57 4.28 6.54
C ALA A 194 -17.49 3.24 5.41
N ALA A 195 -18.38 2.25 5.37
CA ALA A 195 -18.42 1.23 4.31
C ALA A 195 -18.74 1.81 2.92
N ILE A 196 -19.51 2.89 2.86
CA ILE A 196 -19.79 3.60 1.61
C ILE A 196 -18.53 4.35 1.18
N VAL A 197 -17.85 5.02 2.12
CA VAL A 197 -16.74 5.93 1.87
C VAL A 197 -15.43 5.24 1.53
N THR A 198 -15.16 4.12 2.19
CA THR A 198 -13.96 3.34 1.99
C THR A 198 -14.23 2.16 1.05
N PRO A 199 -13.18 1.56 0.47
CA PRO A 199 -13.32 0.23 -0.11
C PRO A 199 -13.94 -0.74 0.89
N PRO A 200 -14.59 -1.83 0.42
CA PRO A 200 -15.24 -2.81 1.28
C PRO A 200 -14.20 -3.70 1.98
N ASP A 201 -13.38 -3.11 2.83
CA ASP A 201 -12.42 -3.81 3.69
C ASP A 201 -12.61 -3.41 5.17
N PRO A 202 -12.61 -4.38 6.11
CA PRO A 202 -12.92 -4.10 7.51
C PRO A 202 -11.95 -3.12 8.19
N PHE A 203 -10.70 -3.03 7.72
CA PHE A 203 -9.69 -2.20 8.36
C PHE A 203 -9.86 -0.74 8.01
N THR A 204 -9.90 -0.37 6.73
CA THR A 204 -10.07 1.04 6.34
C THR A 204 -11.45 1.55 6.78
N GLN A 205 -12.46 0.67 6.78
CA GLN A 205 -13.77 0.96 7.35
C GLN A 205 -13.68 1.29 8.85
N THR A 206 -13.00 0.45 9.64
CA THR A 206 -12.84 0.69 11.09
C THR A 206 -11.95 1.90 11.38
N MET A 207 -10.88 2.08 10.61
CA MET A 207 -9.96 3.22 10.68
C MET A 207 -10.69 4.55 10.40
N THR A 208 -11.68 4.54 9.52
CA THR A 208 -12.51 5.70 9.22
C THR A 208 -13.64 5.88 10.24
N ALA A 209 -14.29 4.79 10.67
CA ALA A 209 -15.34 4.81 11.67
C ALA A 209 -14.86 5.27 13.05
N GLY A 210 -13.63 4.92 13.47
CA GLY A 210 -13.07 5.28 14.76
C GLY A 210 -13.11 6.79 15.04
N PRO A 211 -12.49 7.64 14.20
CA PRO A 211 -12.57 9.10 14.30
C PRO A 211 -14.01 9.63 14.30
N MET A 212 -14.90 9.06 13.49
CA MET A 212 -16.31 9.46 13.45
C MET A 212 -17.03 9.19 14.79
N ILE A 213 -16.76 8.05 15.43
CA ILE A 213 -17.29 7.71 16.77
C ILE A 213 -16.74 8.68 17.82
N ILE A 214 -15.44 8.98 17.77
CA ILE A 214 -14.80 9.95 18.67
C ILE A 214 -15.47 11.32 18.54
N LEU A 215 -15.77 11.76 17.31
CA LEU A 215 -16.47 13.03 17.07
C LEU A 215 -17.90 13.02 17.59
N TYR A 216 -18.64 11.91 17.42
CA TYR A 216 -19.97 11.77 18.00
C TYR A 216 -19.94 11.90 19.53
N GLU A 217 -18.99 11.25 20.18
CA GLU A 217 -18.79 11.33 21.62
C GLU A 217 -18.36 12.72 22.09
N LEU A 218 -17.48 13.37 21.33
CA LEU A 218 -17.11 14.77 21.55
C LEU A 218 -18.35 15.66 21.44
N GLY A 219 -19.23 15.43 20.46
CA GLY A 219 -20.51 16.13 20.34
C GLY A 219 -21.39 16.00 21.59
N ILE A 220 -21.50 14.80 22.17
CA ILE A 220 -22.21 14.59 23.43
C ILE A 220 -21.54 15.35 24.58
N LEU A 221 -20.22 15.30 24.66
CA LEU A 221 -19.44 15.94 25.73
C LEU A 221 -19.59 17.47 25.70
N VAL A 222 -19.52 18.09 24.51
CA VAL A 222 -19.68 19.54 24.39
C VAL A 222 -21.14 19.95 24.64
N ALA A 223 -22.12 19.10 24.30
CA ALA A 223 -23.53 19.34 24.64
C ALA A 223 -23.81 19.23 26.15
N ARG A 224 -23.17 18.29 26.86
CA ARG A 224 -23.28 18.12 28.32
C ARG A 224 -21.95 17.64 28.93
N PRO A 225 -21.10 18.57 29.42
CA PRO A 225 -19.82 18.18 30.01
C PRO A 225 -20.06 17.36 31.28
N THR A 226 -19.68 16.07 31.24
CA THR A 226 -19.89 15.10 32.33
C THR A 226 -18.60 14.33 32.56
N LYS A 227 -18.19 14.12 33.83
CA LYS A 227 -16.99 13.33 34.18
C LYS A 227 -16.97 11.93 33.56
N LYS A 228 -18.13 11.25 33.52
CA LYS A 228 -18.28 9.92 32.88
C LYS A 228 -18.06 9.95 31.37
N GLY A 229 -18.51 11.02 30.69
CA GLY A 229 -18.31 11.19 29.24
C GLY A 229 -16.83 11.41 28.90
N PHE A 230 -16.11 12.17 29.73
CA PHE A 230 -14.67 12.40 29.56
C PHE A 230 -13.87 11.09 29.72
N MET A 231 -14.24 10.26 30.71
CA MET A 231 -13.61 8.96 30.96
C MET A 231 -13.88 7.98 29.81
N PHE A 232 -15.11 7.95 29.29
CA PHE A 232 -15.49 7.11 28.15
C PHE A 232 -14.79 7.53 26.84
N LEU A 233 -14.71 8.84 26.57
CA LEU A 233 -13.95 9.38 25.44
C LEU A 233 -12.47 8.97 25.55
N GLY A 234 -11.89 9.09 26.75
CA GLY A 234 -10.52 8.62 27.02
C GLY A 234 -10.33 7.13 26.75
N THR A 235 -11.29 6.27 27.13
CA THR A 235 -11.21 4.83 26.84
C THR A 235 -11.32 4.49 25.36
N ILE A 236 -12.15 5.20 24.58
CA ILE A 236 -12.30 4.96 23.13
C ILE A 236 -11.06 5.44 22.37
N VAL A 237 -10.56 6.63 22.71
CA VAL A 237 -9.33 7.16 22.09
C VAL A 237 -8.15 6.26 22.43
N GLY A 238 -8.04 5.83 23.69
CA GLY A 238 -7.01 4.89 24.14
C GLY A 238 -7.08 3.53 23.44
N SER A 239 -8.26 2.90 23.37
CA SER A 239 -8.42 1.60 22.72
C SER A 239 -8.21 1.68 21.20
N GLY A 240 -8.67 2.74 20.54
CA GLY A 240 -8.43 2.97 19.11
C GLY A 240 -6.94 3.15 18.78
N ILE A 241 -6.20 3.90 19.61
CA ILE A 241 -4.75 4.07 19.47
C ILE A 241 -4.02 2.75 19.71
N ILE A 242 -4.41 1.96 20.72
CA ILE A 242 -3.79 0.66 21.01
C ILE A 242 -4.02 -0.32 19.86
N VAL A 243 -5.22 -0.37 19.29
CA VAL A 243 -5.52 -1.23 18.13
C VAL A 243 -4.71 -0.79 16.91
N LEU A 244 -4.67 0.52 16.60
CA LEU A 244 -3.84 1.04 15.51
C LEU A 244 -2.35 0.74 15.72
N PHE A 245 -1.86 0.87 16.96
CA PHE A 245 -0.46 0.57 17.30
C PHE A 245 -0.17 -0.92 17.23
N ALA A 246 -1.07 -1.78 17.72
CA ALA A 246 -0.94 -3.24 17.63
C ALA A 246 -0.98 -3.71 16.17
N THR A 247 -1.85 -3.13 15.33
CA THR A 247 -1.89 -3.43 13.90
C THR A 247 -0.66 -2.89 13.17
N TYR A 248 -0.21 -1.68 13.47
CA TYR A 248 1.04 -1.13 12.95
C TYR A 248 2.25 -2.00 13.35
N PHE A 249 2.32 -2.43 14.61
CA PHE A 249 3.36 -3.30 15.13
C PHE A 249 3.33 -4.67 14.45
N TYR A 250 2.15 -5.27 14.32
CA TYR A 250 1.93 -6.53 13.61
C TYR A 250 2.36 -6.43 12.13
N LEU A 251 2.06 -5.32 11.46
CA LEU A 251 2.46 -5.09 10.06
C LEU A 251 3.97 -4.85 9.91
N THR A 252 4.58 -4.11 10.84
CA THR A 252 6.00 -3.78 10.80
C THR A 252 6.88 -5.00 11.10
N HIS A 253 6.46 -5.88 12.02
CA HIS A 253 7.24 -7.05 12.45
C HIS A 253 7.01 -8.29 11.58
N ARG A 254 6.24 -8.19 10.47
CA ARG A 254 6.04 -9.28 9.50
C ARG A 254 7.10 -9.34 8.39
N GLY A 255 8.23 -8.65 8.58
CA GLY A 255 9.43 -8.84 7.76
C GLY A 255 10.26 -10.00 8.33
N GLY A 256 10.52 -11.03 7.52
CA GLY A 256 11.40 -12.12 7.93
C GLY A 256 12.82 -11.60 8.14
N GLU A 257 13.26 -11.48 9.40
CA GLU A 257 14.64 -11.15 9.71
C GLU A 257 15.57 -12.24 9.16
N ILE A 258 16.56 -11.82 8.38
CA ILE A 258 17.70 -12.65 7.98
C ILE A 258 18.83 -12.29 8.96
N ASN A 259 19.36 -13.29 9.65
CA ASN A 259 20.46 -13.12 10.61
C ASN A 259 21.77 -13.56 9.95
N LEU A 260 22.78 -12.68 9.98
CA LEU A 260 24.15 -13.07 9.67
C LEU A 260 24.69 -13.98 10.77
N LEU A 261 25.06 -15.20 10.42
CA LEU A 261 25.70 -16.13 11.34
C LEU A 261 27.20 -15.92 11.37
N ASN A 262 27.85 -15.80 10.20
CA ASN A 262 29.30 -15.58 10.09
C ASN A 262 29.65 -14.85 8.77
N ALA A 263 30.59 -13.91 8.81
CA ALA A 263 31.18 -13.26 7.64
C ALA A 263 32.70 -13.19 7.81
N HIS A 264 33.45 -13.70 6.83
CA HIS A 264 34.92 -13.65 6.77
C HIS A 264 35.32 -12.91 5.49
N GLY A 265 36.29 -12.00 5.55
CA GLY A 265 36.80 -11.25 4.40
C GLY A 265 35.96 -10.02 4.01
N ASP A 266 36.17 -9.49 2.80
CA ASP A 266 35.49 -8.28 2.29
C ASP A 266 34.08 -8.64 1.79
N VAL A 267 33.06 -8.40 2.63
CA VAL A 267 31.64 -8.58 2.30
C VAL A 267 30.96 -7.22 2.27
N GLN A 268 30.34 -6.90 1.14
CA GLN A 268 29.69 -5.63 0.87
C GLN A 268 28.19 -5.80 0.69
N PHE A 269 27.42 -4.80 1.11
CA PHE A 269 25.95 -4.81 1.02
C PHE A 269 25.43 -3.58 0.29
N LEU A 270 24.37 -3.80 -0.49
CA LEU A 270 23.59 -2.77 -1.16
C LEU A 270 22.17 -2.76 -0.59
N TYR A 271 21.80 -1.66 0.06
CA TYR A 271 20.43 -1.48 0.56
C TYR A 271 19.46 -1.22 -0.61
N PRO A 272 18.17 -1.58 -0.47
CA PRO A 272 17.19 -1.32 -1.51
C PRO A 272 17.11 0.19 -1.81
N GLY A 273 17.40 0.58 -3.06
CA GLY A 273 17.40 1.99 -3.49
C GLY A 273 18.70 2.76 -3.23
N ALA A 274 19.73 2.15 -2.65
CA ALA A 274 21.06 2.74 -2.54
C ALA A 274 21.87 2.52 -3.81
N THR A 275 22.74 3.47 -4.16
CA THR A 275 23.66 3.38 -5.31
C THR A 275 25.08 2.96 -4.94
N GLU A 276 25.41 2.94 -3.64
CA GLU A 276 26.76 2.65 -3.13
C GLU A 276 26.79 1.42 -2.22
N TRP A 277 27.84 0.62 -2.39
CA TRP A 277 28.10 -0.58 -1.60
C TRP A 277 28.76 -0.23 -0.27
N SER A 278 28.23 -0.77 0.84
CA SER A 278 28.70 -0.48 2.20
C SER A 278 29.39 -1.70 2.83
N LYS A 279 30.45 -1.47 3.62
CA LYS A 279 31.21 -2.51 4.35
C LYS A 279 30.58 -2.81 5.72
N LEU A 280 30.65 -4.09 6.14
CA LEU A 280 29.93 -4.60 7.30
C LEU A 280 30.45 -4.05 8.66
N SER A 281 29.54 -3.60 9.54
CA SER A 281 29.75 -3.56 11.00
C SER A 281 28.89 -4.64 11.66
N MET A 282 29.50 -5.48 12.51
CA MET A 282 28.85 -6.65 13.13
C MET A 282 27.49 -6.32 13.79
N ARG A 283 26.49 -7.16 13.49
CA ARG A 283 25.06 -7.12 13.89
C ARG A 283 24.18 -6.12 13.13
N THR A 284 23.68 -6.57 11.99
CA THR A 284 22.59 -5.91 11.25
C THR A 284 21.49 -6.91 10.95
N SER A 285 20.25 -6.57 11.31
CA SER A 285 19.04 -7.30 10.94
C SER A 285 18.56 -6.77 9.59
N PHE A 286 18.29 -7.68 8.66
CA PHE A 286 18.02 -7.31 7.27
C PHE A 286 16.55 -7.33 6.92
N HIS A 287 16.17 -6.37 6.06
CA HIS A 287 14.84 -6.25 5.47
C HIS A 287 14.94 -6.48 3.94
N LYS A 288 13.82 -6.86 3.32
CA LYS A 288 13.69 -7.30 1.92
C LYS A 288 14.45 -6.42 0.90
N GLY A 289 15.01 -7.02 -0.15
CA GLY A 289 15.57 -6.33 -1.32
C GLY A 289 17.09 -6.06 -1.29
N ILE A 290 17.82 -6.63 -0.33
CA ILE A 290 19.26 -6.35 -0.13
C ILE A 290 20.12 -7.12 -1.13
N GLY A 291 21.09 -6.43 -1.73
CA GLY A 291 22.19 -7.03 -2.47
C GLY A 291 23.35 -7.35 -1.56
N LEU A 292 23.97 -8.51 -1.74
CA LEU A 292 25.18 -8.94 -1.07
C LEU A 292 26.22 -9.30 -2.11
N LYS A 293 27.43 -8.77 -1.95
CA LYS A 293 28.59 -9.08 -2.79
C LYS A 293 29.78 -9.48 -1.95
N THR A 294 30.38 -10.62 -2.28
CA THR A 294 31.63 -11.09 -1.67
C THR A 294 32.82 -10.75 -2.58
N GLY A 295 33.92 -10.27 -2.00
CA GLY A 295 35.19 -10.06 -2.69
C GLY A 295 36.02 -11.35 -2.84
N GLY A 296 37.28 -11.21 -3.26
CA GLY A 296 38.18 -12.34 -3.57
C GLY A 296 38.55 -13.25 -2.39
N GLU A 297 38.38 -12.78 -1.16
CA GLU A 297 38.56 -13.57 0.08
C GLU A 297 37.27 -13.64 0.93
N GLY A 298 36.16 -13.09 0.43
CA GLY A 298 34.91 -12.95 1.17
C GLY A 298 34.09 -14.24 1.16
N LYS A 299 33.80 -14.83 2.32
CA LYS A 299 32.83 -15.92 2.49
C LYS A 299 31.84 -15.57 3.58
N THR A 300 30.56 -15.88 3.37
CA THR A 300 29.55 -15.61 4.40
C THR A 300 28.51 -16.70 4.50
N LEU A 301 28.04 -16.92 5.72
CA LEU A 301 26.91 -17.80 6.04
C LEU A 301 25.80 -16.96 6.64
N LEU A 302 24.64 -17.04 6.00
CA LEU A 302 23.39 -16.41 6.42
C LEU A 302 22.42 -17.48 6.86
N SER A 303 21.61 -17.18 7.88
CA SER A 303 20.47 -18.01 8.23
C SER A 303 19.21 -17.18 8.31
N THR A 304 18.17 -17.66 7.66
CA THR A 304 16.85 -17.05 7.70
C THR A 304 16.10 -17.59 8.92
N LYS A 305 15.21 -16.77 9.53
CA LYS A 305 14.31 -17.26 10.60
C LYS A 305 13.42 -18.46 10.19
N LYS A 306 13.32 -18.75 8.89
CA LYS A 306 12.62 -19.92 8.33
C LYS A 306 13.48 -21.19 8.26
N GLY A 307 14.69 -21.18 8.83
CA GLY A 307 15.56 -22.36 8.88
C GLY A 307 16.22 -22.69 7.53
N VAL A 308 16.40 -21.69 6.67
CA VAL A 308 17.21 -21.79 5.45
C VAL A 308 18.58 -21.19 5.71
N ASP A 309 19.61 -22.01 5.57
CA ASP A 309 21.01 -21.61 5.68
C ASP A 309 21.60 -21.43 4.28
N ILE A 310 22.24 -20.28 4.05
CA ILE A 310 22.77 -19.88 2.74
C ILE A 310 24.24 -19.52 2.92
N GLY A 311 25.11 -20.38 2.39
CA GLY A 311 26.54 -20.12 2.26
C GLY A 311 26.82 -19.46 0.91
N ILE A 312 27.57 -18.37 0.92
CA ILE A 312 27.97 -17.60 -0.25
C ILE A 312 29.49 -17.63 -0.33
N ASP A 313 30.02 -18.09 -1.47
CA ASP A 313 31.45 -18.20 -1.71
C ASP A 313 32.05 -16.89 -2.25
N ILE A 314 33.36 -16.87 -2.53
CA ILE A 314 34.08 -15.68 -3.04
C ILE A 314 33.51 -15.20 -4.38
N ASN A 315 33.67 -13.91 -4.68
CA ASN A 315 33.27 -13.28 -5.95
C ASN A 315 31.82 -13.59 -6.37
N THR A 316 30.91 -13.64 -5.39
CA THR A 316 29.51 -14.01 -5.60
C THR A 316 28.61 -12.83 -5.30
N GLU A 317 27.66 -12.55 -6.21
CA GLU A 317 26.67 -11.48 -6.05
C GLU A 317 25.26 -12.08 -5.99
N VAL A 318 24.60 -11.86 -4.85
CA VAL A 318 23.26 -12.37 -4.55
C VAL A 318 22.36 -11.22 -4.16
N GLN A 319 21.15 -11.17 -4.70
CA GLN A 319 20.11 -10.25 -4.30
C GLN A 319 18.97 -10.99 -3.62
N PHE A 320 18.67 -10.61 -2.39
CA PHE A 320 17.58 -11.17 -1.61
C PHE A 320 16.28 -10.45 -1.96
N VAL A 321 15.43 -11.07 -2.77
CA VAL A 321 14.13 -10.51 -3.15
C VAL A 321 13.13 -10.65 -2.00
N ASP A 322 13.10 -11.81 -1.35
CA ASP A 322 12.25 -12.09 -0.18
C ASP A 322 12.81 -13.24 0.67
N SER A 323 12.18 -13.52 1.82
CA SER A 323 12.56 -14.61 2.74
C SER A 323 12.59 -16.01 2.13
N SER A 324 11.89 -16.22 1.02
CA SER A 324 11.83 -17.50 0.29
C SER A 324 12.27 -17.36 -1.17
N LYS A 325 12.86 -16.22 -1.55
CA LYS A 325 13.26 -15.96 -2.93
C LYS A 325 14.55 -15.16 -3.02
N ILE A 326 15.53 -15.70 -3.74
CA ILE A 326 16.80 -15.04 -4.02
C ILE A 326 17.07 -14.98 -5.52
N GLN A 327 17.86 -14.01 -5.92
CA GLN A 327 18.38 -13.88 -7.28
C GLN A 327 19.91 -13.94 -7.22
N LEU A 328 20.48 -14.99 -7.79
CA LEU A 328 21.93 -15.16 -7.93
C LEU A 328 22.33 -14.58 -9.28
N LYS A 329 23.18 -13.54 -9.30
CA LYS A 329 23.66 -12.95 -10.56
C LYS A 329 24.85 -13.73 -11.12
N HIS A 330 25.86 -13.95 -10.29
CA HIS A 330 27.04 -14.75 -10.63
C HIS A 330 27.71 -15.29 -9.37
N GLY A 331 28.52 -16.34 -9.52
CA GLY A 331 29.30 -16.96 -8.44
C GLY A 331 28.69 -18.26 -7.95
N GLN A 332 29.04 -18.67 -6.72
CA GLN A 332 28.65 -19.96 -6.15
C GLN A 332 27.99 -19.81 -4.79
N ILE A 333 26.86 -20.49 -4.61
CA ILE A 333 26.14 -20.55 -3.35
C ILE A 333 25.80 -22.00 -2.98
N ILE A 334 25.77 -22.27 -1.68
CA ILE A 334 25.21 -23.49 -1.12
C ILE A 334 24.03 -23.13 -0.24
N ILE A 335 22.91 -23.83 -0.41
CA ILE A 335 21.69 -23.58 0.33
C ILE A 335 21.27 -24.87 0.98
N SER A 336 20.98 -24.82 2.28
CA SER A 336 20.37 -25.92 3.02
C SER A 336 18.99 -25.50 3.50
N VAL A 337 17.95 -26.17 2.98
CA VAL A 337 16.55 -25.96 3.34
C VAL A 337 16.11 -27.13 4.21
N ASN A 338 15.86 -26.91 5.49
CA ASN A 338 15.38 -27.97 6.37
C ASN A 338 13.93 -28.35 6.05
N GLU A 339 13.05 -27.35 5.93
CA GLU A 339 11.68 -27.48 5.43
C GLU A 339 11.10 -26.07 5.17
N SER A 340 10.67 -25.76 3.95
CA SER A 340 10.12 -24.44 3.60
C SER A 340 8.78 -24.54 2.89
N ASP A 341 7.76 -23.91 3.49
CA ASP A 341 6.46 -23.61 2.87
C ASP A 341 6.22 -22.09 2.92
N PRO A 342 6.20 -21.36 1.78
CA PRO A 342 6.25 -21.84 0.39
C PRO A 342 7.63 -22.33 -0.07
N LEU A 343 7.68 -22.96 -1.25
CA LEU A 343 8.91 -23.40 -1.93
C LEU A 343 9.95 -22.27 -1.99
N PHE A 344 11.20 -22.60 -1.69
CA PHE A 344 12.31 -21.66 -1.83
C PHE A 344 12.68 -21.52 -3.32
N GLU A 345 12.62 -20.30 -3.84
CA GLU A 345 12.90 -19.97 -5.24
C GLU A 345 14.26 -19.29 -5.41
N ILE A 346 15.00 -19.71 -6.43
CA ILE A 346 16.31 -19.15 -6.77
C ILE A 346 16.28 -18.82 -8.25
N ASP A 347 16.30 -17.53 -8.57
CA ASP A 347 16.43 -17.03 -9.93
C ASP A 347 17.92 -16.92 -10.28
N THR A 348 18.34 -17.52 -11.37
CA THR A 348 19.69 -17.41 -11.94
C THR A 348 19.59 -16.82 -13.36
N PRO A 349 20.70 -16.36 -13.97
CA PRO A 349 20.66 -15.84 -15.34
C PRO A 349 20.11 -16.87 -16.32
N ASN A 350 20.39 -18.16 -16.07
CA ASN A 350 20.10 -19.26 -16.99
C ASN A 350 18.83 -20.07 -16.65
N GLY A 351 18.01 -19.58 -15.71
CA GLY A 351 16.72 -20.19 -15.35
C GLY A 351 16.42 -20.14 -13.85
N ARG A 352 15.29 -20.73 -13.45
CA ARG A 352 14.77 -20.70 -12.08
C ARG A 352 14.84 -22.07 -11.41
N ILE A 353 15.14 -22.10 -10.12
CA ILE A 353 15.26 -23.32 -9.32
C ILE A 353 14.29 -23.22 -8.15
N ARG A 354 13.57 -24.30 -7.86
CA ARG A 354 12.63 -24.41 -6.73
C ARG A 354 12.97 -25.61 -5.88
N THR A 355 12.96 -25.46 -4.55
CA THR A 355 13.11 -26.59 -3.63
C THR A 355 12.28 -26.40 -2.36
N SER A 356 11.73 -27.49 -1.84
CA SER A 356 11.00 -27.53 -0.57
C SER A 356 11.90 -27.93 0.61
N LYS A 357 12.93 -28.74 0.34
CA LYS A 357 13.82 -29.33 1.34
C LYS A 357 15.09 -29.89 0.68
N GLY A 358 16.18 -29.88 1.42
CA GLY A 358 17.46 -30.44 0.99
C GLY A 358 18.58 -29.41 0.86
N THR A 359 19.74 -29.88 0.42
CA THR A 359 20.94 -29.08 0.23
C THR A 359 21.29 -29.00 -1.25
N LEU A 360 21.39 -27.80 -1.79
CA LEU A 360 21.72 -27.53 -3.19
C LEU A 360 23.00 -26.70 -3.28
N ASN A 361 23.90 -27.09 -4.17
CA ASN A 361 25.03 -26.27 -4.59
C ASN A 361 24.76 -25.71 -5.98
N ILE A 362 24.84 -24.39 -6.14
CA ILE A 362 24.49 -23.69 -7.37
C ILE A 362 25.65 -22.78 -7.75
N GLN A 363 26.13 -22.94 -8.97
CA GLN A 363 27.17 -22.12 -9.56
C GLN A 363 26.60 -21.43 -10.80
N ALA A 364 26.45 -20.11 -10.76
CA ALA A 364 25.94 -19.32 -11.87
C ALA A 364 27.07 -18.52 -12.54
N GLY A 365 27.18 -18.68 -13.86
CA GLY A 365 27.97 -17.82 -14.74
C GLY A 365 27.08 -17.19 -15.82
N GLU A 366 27.69 -16.37 -16.68
CA GLU A 366 26.96 -15.60 -17.70
C GLU A 366 26.20 -16.46 -18.71
N LEU A 367 26.76 -17.61 -19.09
CA LEU A 367 26.19 -18.50 -20.13
C LEU A 367 25.67 -19.82 -19.56
N VAL A 368 26.15 -20.21 -18.38
CA VAL A 368 25.91 -21.53 -17.79
C VAL A 368 25.61 -21.40 -16.30
N THR A 369 24.53 -22.04 -15.85
CA THR A 369 24.27 -22.32 -14.44
C THR A 369 24.39 -23.81 -14.19
N ILE A 370 25.19 -24.21 -13.22
CA ILE A 370 25.34 -25.60 -12.79
C ILE A 370 24.62 -25.76 -11.45
N VAL A 371 23.72 -26.74 -11.37
CA VAL A 371 22.94 -27.05 -10.16
C VAL A 371 23.23 -28.47 -9.74
N THR A 372 23.70 -28.65 -8.51
CA THR A 372 23.97 -29.97 -7.91
C THR A 372 23.07 -30.18 -6.71
N ALA A 373 22.25 -31.22 -6.75
CA ALA A 373 21.44 -31.64 -5.61
C ALA A 373 22.28 -32.53 -4.68
N VAL A 374 22.77 -31.95 -3.58
CA VAL A 374 23.61 -32.67 -2.60
C VAL A 374 22.75 -33.57 -1.72
N LYS A 375 21.57 -33.09 -1.32
CA LYS A 375 20.60 -33.83 -0.51
C LYS A 375 19.19 -33.37 -0.88
N GLY A 376 18.22 -34.25 -1.05
CA GLY A 376 16.84 -33.89 -1.45
C GLY A 376 16.68 -33.58 -2.94
N ASP A 377 15.43 -33.27 -3.32
CA ASP A 377 15.03 -33.02 -4.70
C ASP A 377 14.88 -31.51 -4.98
N ALA A 378 15.13 -31.11 -6.23
CA ALA A 378 14.85 -29.76 -6.72
C ALA A 378 14.08 -29.81 -8.05
N THR A 379 13.27 -28.79 -8.30
CA THR A 379 12.63 -28.57 -9.60
C THR A 379 13.32 -27.43 -10.30
N LEU A 380 13.83 -27.69 -11.50
CA LEU A 380 14.47 -26.71 -12.37
C LEU A 380 13.45 -26.25 -13.41
N LEU A 381 13.35 -24.95 -13.62
CA LEU A 381 12.49 -24.30 -14.59
C LEU A 381 13.35 -23.67 -15.68
N LEU A 382 13.28 -24.24 -16.87
CA LEU A 382 14.11 -23.91 -18.03
C LEU A 382 13.19 -23.60 -19.21
N GLU A 383 13.20 -22.37 -19.72
CA GLU A 383 12.43 -21.98 -20.91
C GLU A 383 10.94 -22.37 -20.89
N GLY A 384 10.34 -22.52 -19.70
CA GLY A 384 8.95 -22.94 -19.51
C GLY A 384 8.74 -24.43 -19.23
N GLU A 385 9.78 -25.26 -19.31
CA GLU A 385 9.74 -26.68 -18.94
C GLU A 385 10.18 -26.91 -17.49
N GLU A 386 9.46 -27.79 -16.78
CA GLU A 386 9.83 -28.25 -15.44
C GLU A 386 10.64 -29.54 -15.51
N LYS A 387 11.86 -29.52 -14.98
CA LYS A 387 12.71 -30.70 -14.88
C LYS A 387 13.06 -31.00 -13.43
N LYS A 388 12.72 -32.22 -13.00
CA LYS A 388 13.06 -32.67 -11.65
C LYS A 388 14.52 -33.13 -11.57
N LEU A 389 15.27 -32.53 -10.65
CA LEU A 389 16.62 -32.92 -10.27
C LEU A 389 16.55 -33.77 -8.99
N LEU A 390 17.03 -35.01 -9.09
CA LEU A 390 17.08 -35.94 -7.97
C LEU A 390 18.38 -35.78 -7.18
N GLU A 391 18.34 -36.18 -5.91
CA GLU A 391 19.50 -36.24 -5.02
C GLU A 391 20.71 -36.95 -5.66
N GLY A 392 21.90 -36.40 -5.43
CA GLY A 392 23.17 -36.90 -5.94
C GLY A 392 23.44 -36.59 -7.43
N ARG A 393 22.53 -35.88 -8.11
CA ARG A 393 22.67 -35.51 -9.52
C ARG A 393 23.02 -34.04 -9.72
N GLN A 394 23.63 -33.77 -10.86
CA GLN A 394 23.98 -32.43 -11.32
C GLN A 394 23.26 -32.15 -12.64
N HIS A 395 22.86 -30.90 -12.86
CA HIS A 395 22.29 -30.42 -14.11
C HIS A 395 22.95 -29.12 -14.55
N LYS A 396 23.22 -29.02 -15.85
CA LYS A 396 23.78 -27.85 -16.49
C LYS A 396 22.69 -27.14 -17.28
N MET A 397 22.36 -25.94 -16.85
CA MET A 397 21.42 -25.01 -17.47
C MET A 397 22.22 -24.06 -18.35
N THR A 398 21.89 -23.95 -19.64
CA THR A 398 22.63 -23.10 -20.59
C THR A 398 21.61 -22.28 -21.36
N ILE A 399 21.83 -20.98 -21.51
CA ILE A 399 21.05 -20.14 -22.43
C ILE A 399 21.86 -19.98 -23.70
N GLY A 400 21.24 -20.31 -24.84
CA GLY A 400 21.89 -20.28 -26.15
C GLY A 400 22.68 -21.55 -26.45
N GLY A 401 22.34 -22.19 -27.57
CA GLY A 401 23.18 -23.18 -28.24
C GLY A 401 23.94 -22.51 -29.38
N GLU A 402 25.04 -23.12 -29.84
CA GLU A 402 25.62 -22.73 -31.13
C GLU A 402 24.54 -22.86 -32.22
N PRO A 403 24.35 -21.87 -33.11
CA PRO A 403 23.42 -21.99 -34.21
C PRO A 403 23.82 -23.21 -35.04
N VAL A 404 22.92 -24.19 -35.10
CA VAL A 404 23.13 -25.40 -35.89
C VAL A 404 22.93 -25.04 -37.36
N ASP A 405 23.87 -25.43 -38.22
CA ASP A 405 23.68 -25.31 -39.67
C ASP A 405 22.56 -26.26 -40.11
N ILE A 406 21.36 -25.69 -40.24
CA ILE A 406 20.17 -26.41 -40.67
C ILE A 406 20.35 -26.91 -42.11
N GLY A 407 21.19 -26.25 -42.93
CA GLY A 407 21.49 -26.64 -44.30
C GLY A 407 22.17 -28.00 -44.38
N TYR A 408 23.12 -28.28 -43.49
CA TYR A 408 23.75 -29.61 -43.38
C TYR A 408 22.71 -30.70 -43.02
N ILE A 409 21.83 -30.41 -42.06
CA ILE A 409 20.80 -31.35 -41.61
C ILE A 409 19.78 -31.63 -42.72
N ILE A 410 19.34 -30.60 -43.44
CA ILE A 410 18.40 -30.72 -44.56
C ILE A 410 19.04 -31.57 -45.66
N ASN A 411 20.28 -31.26 -46.06
CA ASN A 411 20.98 -31.97 -47.14
C ASN A 411 21.25 -33.44 -46.79
N TRP A 412 21.63 -33.71 -45.54
CA TRP A 412 21.72 -35.08 -45.02
C TRP A 412 20.36 -35.80 -45.04
N SER A 413 19.29 -35.12 -44.66
CA SER A 413 17.95 -35.71 -44.62
C SER A 413 17.39 -35.98 -46.02
N GLU A 414 17.65 -35.12 -47.01
CA GLU A 414 17.21 -35.31 -48.39
C GLU A 414 17.85 -36.55 -49.02
N GLY A 415 19.12 -36.83 -48.71
CA GLY A 415 19.82 -38.04 -49.16
C GLY A 415 19.30 -39.36 -48.58
N ILE A 416 18.57 -39.32 -47.45
CA ILE A 416 18.02 -40.52 -46.78
C ILE A 416 16.51 -40.66 -47.00
N LEU A 417 15.78 -39.54 -47.06
CA LEU A 417 14.32 -39.52 -47.10
C LEU A 417 13.75 -39.49 -48.52
N THR A 418 14.56 -39.22 -49.54
CA THR A 418 14.14 -39.41 -50.94
C THR A 418 14.08 -40.91 -51.24
N LYS A 419 12.87 -41.49 -51.18
CA LYS A 419 12.62 -42.79 -51.81
C LYS A 419 12.92 -42.66 -53.30
N PRO A 420 13.66 -43.60 -53.91
CA PRO A 420 13.85 -43.59 -55.35
C PRO A 420 12.48 -43.61 -56.02
N ASP A 421 12.26 -42.69 -56.95
CA ASP A 421 11.08 -42.63 -57.79
C ASP A 421 10.92 -44.00 -58.49
N VAL A 422 10.01 -44.83 -57.99
CA VAL A 422 9.57 -46.04 -58.71
C VAL A 422 8.67 -45.55 -59.84
N LYS A 423 9.28 -45.09 -60.93
CA LYS A 423 8.59 -44.86 -62.19
C LYS A 423 8.50 -46.18 -62.97
N LYS A 424 7.30 -46.77 -62.86
CA LYS A 424 6.65 -47.81 -63.68
C LYS A 424 7.30 -49.18 -63.79
#